data_AF-A0AAJ3ZPN1-F1
#
_entry.id   AF-A0AAJ3ZPN1-F1
#
_cell.length_a   1.000
_cell.length_b   1.000
_cell.length_c   1.000
_cell.angle_alpha   90.00
_cell.angle_beta   90.00
_cell.angle_gamma   90.00
#
_symmetry.space_group_name_H-M   'P 1'
#
loop_
_entity.id
_entity.type
_entity.pdbx_description
1 polymer ?
#
loop_
_entity_poly.entity_id
_entity_poly.type
_entity_poly.pdbx_seq_one_letter_code
_entity_poly.pdbx_strand_id
1 'polypeptide(L)'
;MLLPLLPVWLLSAAPKDPAELERDVPEPIDAHGELADAVTAAITAVDLVGVFFFAISGAVLAVRKGYDIVGSLLLALMVGTGGGVVRDLVVGRDVPAAFDNPWYLILPAVASLAVFLRIFDGERGHHAVMAFDAIGLAVYCVVGTRIALLAGLSPVAAAVLGLVTAVGGGILRDVVAGEPPAVFGGRGWYALPAILGAGTTAALGQAEVLNPLTSAAVMVLVLVLRVVSLRREWLAPGAEISGETQRQRMDPHDEPPVPDIRDRKGRDGPPAAPGEDGPPANEETPGADEDVTPRGTPG
;
A
#
# COMPACT_ATOMS: atom_id res chain seq x y z
N MET A 1 -23.01 -0.69 -23.16
CA MET A 1 -22.86 0.15 -21.96
C MET A 1 -21.39 0.51 -21.86
N LEU A 2 -21.03 1.66 -22.42
CA LEU A 2 -19.63 2.08 -22.64
C LEU A 2 -19.07 2.62 -21.33
N LEU A 3 -18.09 1.91 -20.75
CA LEU A 3 -17.18 2.48 -19.76
C LEU A 3 -16.36 3.56 -20.49
N PRO A 4 -16.28 4.82 -20.02
CA PRO A 4 -15.39 5.78 -20.64
C PRO A 4 -13.96 5.29 -20.39
N LEU A 5 -13.26 4.92 -21.46
CA LEU A 5 -11.83 4.67 -21.45
C LEU A 5 -11.16 5.90 -20.83
N LEU A 6 -10.44 5.71 -19.73
CA LEU A 6 -9.53 6.72 -19.21
C LEU A 6 -8.69 7.23 -20.40
N PRO A 7 -8.63 8.55 -20.65
CA PRO A 7 -7.96 9.04 -21.83
C PRO A 7 -6.49 8.60 -21.79
N VAL A 8 -6.00 7.96 -22.84
CA VAL A 8 -4.61 7.45 -22.91
C VAL A 8 -3.59 8.59 -22.73
N TRP A 9 -3.95 9.83 -23.06
CA TRP A 9 -3.12 11.01 -22.82
C TRP A 9 -2.92 11.32 -21.32
N LEU A 10 -3.78 10.82 -20.42
CA LEU A 10 -3.58 10.89 -18.98
C LEU A 10 -2.38 10.02 -18.53
N LEU A 11 -2.07 8.96 -19.30
CA LEU A 11 -0.96 8.05 -19.05
C LEU A 11 0.36 8.54 -19.64
N SER A 12 0.30 9.38 -20.68
CA SER A 12 1.44 9.80 -21.49
C SER A 12 1.72 11.30 -21.45
N ALA A 13 1.07 12.07 -20.57
CA ALA A 13 1.44 13.46 -20.35
C ALA A 13 2.91 13.48 -19.94
N ALA A 14 3.75 13.99 -20.84
CA ALA A 14 5.17 14.15 -20.57
C ALA A 14 5.30 14.95 -19.26
N PRO A 15 6.27 14.62 -18.39
CA PRO A 15 6.59 15.51 -17.28
C PRO A 15 6.77 16.93 -17.84
N LYS A 16 6.19 17.92 -17.17
CA LYS A 16 6.27 19.32 -17.61
C LYS A 16 7.74 19.67 -17.83
N ASP A 17 8.04 20.32 -18.96
CA ASP A 17 9.41 20.78 -19.27
C ASP A 17 9.91 21.63 -18.07
N PRO A 18 11.18 21.53 -17.65
CA PRO A 18 11.75 22.44 -16.65
C PRO A 18 11.38 23.91 -16.87
N ALA A 19 11.31 24.36 -18.13
CA ALA A 19 10.91 25.71 -18.48
C ALA A 19 9.40 25.97 -18.28
N GLU A 20 8.55 24.96 -18.45
CA GLU A 20 7.11 25.04 -18.14
C GLU A 20 6.87 24.99 -16.63
N LEU A 21 7.61 24.16 -15.89
CA LEU A 21 7.59 24.16 -14.42
C LEU A 21 7.94 25.55 -13.88
N GLU A 22 8.99 26.18 -14.42
CA GLU A 22 9.44 27.53 -14.02
C GLU A 22 8.43 28.62 -14.41
N ARG A 23 7.62 28.39 -15.44
CA ARG A 23 6.58 29.31 -15.93
C ARG A 23 5.23 29.14 -15.21
N ASP A 24 4.95 27.91 -14.77
CA ASP A 24 3.78 27.52 -13.98
C ASP A 24 4.03 27.66 -12.48
N VAL A 25 5.28 27.85 -12.05
CA VAL A 25 5.56 28.52 -10.79
C VAL A 25 4.88 29.88 -10.90
N PRO A 26 3.89 30.19 -10.03
CA PRO A 26 3.27 31.50 -10.02
C PRO A 26 4.38 32.54 -10.03
N GLU A 27 4.34 33.53 -10.94
CA GLU A 27 5.22 34.70 -10.81
C GLU A 27 5.20 35.10 -9.33
N PRO A 28 6.35 35.36 -8.69
CA PRO A 28 6.38 35.64 -7.26
C PRO A 28 5.33 36.71 -6.96
N ILE A 29 4.20 36.30 -6.37
CA ILE A 29 3.09 37.21 -6.08
C ILE A 29 3.51 38.23 -5.00
N ASP A 30 4.72 38.08 -4.47
CA ASP A 30 5.49 39.09 -3.78
C ASP A 30 6.97 38.93 -4.15
N ALA A 31 7.74 40.02 -4.18
CA ALA A 31 9.18 40.01 -4.43
C ALA A 31 10.00 39.33 -3.30
N HIS A 32 9.35 38.56 -2.43
CA HIS A 32 9.87 38.07 -1.15
C HIS A 32 9.73 36.54 -0.97
N GLY A 33 8.95 35.84 -1.82
CA GLY A 33 8.74 34.40 -1.74
C GLY A 33 7.71 33.95 -0.69
N GLU A 34 6.95 34.86 -0.09
CA GLU A 34 6.09 34.57 1.07
C GLU A 34 4.98 33.56 0.73
N LEU A 35 4.41 33.63 -0.48
CA LEU A 35 3.40 32.67 -0.92
C LEU A 35 3.96 31.26 -1.13
N ALA A 36 5.15 31.13 -1.73
CA ALA A 36 5.79 29.84 -1.96
C ALA A 36 6.17 29.18 -0.61
N ASP A 37 6.65 29.98 0.32
CA ASP A 37 6.94 29.57 1.69
C ASP A 37 5.66 29.15 2.42
N ALA A 38 4.58 29.91 2.29
CA ALA A 38 3.28 29.57 2.89
C ALA A 38 2.72 28.25 2.34
N VAL A 39 2.81 28.02 1.03
CA VAL A 39 2.37 26.75 0.40
C VAL A 39 3.22 25.58 0.90
N THR A 40 4.54 25.76 0.97
CA THR A 40 5.48 24.74 1.45
C THR A 40 5.23 24.42 2.93
N ALA A 41 5.01 25.45 3.76
CA ALA A 41 4.65 25.31 5.16
C ALA A 41 3.32 24.58 5.35
N ALA A 42 2.31 24.89 4.53
CA ALA A 42 1.02 24.20 4.57
C ALA A 42 1.14 22.72 4.18
N ILE A 43 1.91 22.38 3.14
CA ILE A 43 2.18 20.98 2.77
C ILE A 43 2.88 20.25 3.91
N THR A 44 3.91 20.87 4.48
CA THR A 44 4.71 20.30 5.58
C THR A 44 3.85 20.06 6.81
N ALA A 45 2.98 21.02 7.17
CA ALA A 45 2.08 20.89 8.30
C ALA A 45 1.13 19.69 8.13
N VAL A 46 0.58 19.51 6.92
CA VAL A 46 -0.31 18.38 6.63
C VAL A 46 0.46 17.06 6.55
N ASP A 47 1.70 17.05 6.04
CA ASP A 47 2.59 15.88 6.06
C ASP A 47 2.85 15.44 7.51
N LEU A 48 3.19 16.37 8.40
CA LEU A 48 3.40 16.10 9.84
C LEU A 48 2.14 15.55 10.54
N VAL A 49 0.94 15.99 10.14
CA VAL A 49 -0.32 15.40 10.61
C VAL A 49 -0.41 13.93 10.21
N GLY A 50 -0.05 13.59 8.97
CA GLY A 50 0.03 12.21 8.50
C GLY A 50 1.05 11.38 9.29
N VAL A 51 2.26 11.91 9.52
CA VAL A 51 3.31 11.30 10.35
C VAL A 51 2.75 10.94 11.71
N PHE A 52 2.08 11.90 12.37
CA PHE A 52 1.55 11.71 13.72
C PHE A 52 0.52 10.59 13.80
N PHE A 53 -0.45 10.56 12.88
CA PHE A 53 -1.49 9.53 12.87
C PHE A 53 -0.93 8.14 12.55
N PHE A 54 -0.02 8.04 11.57
CA PHE A 54 0.69 6.78 11.31
C PHE A 54 1.54 6.33 12.49
N ALA A 55 2.23 7.27 13.16
CA ALA A 55 3.03 6.96 14.32
C ALA A 55 2.19 6.45 15.49
N ILE A 56 1.00 7.01 15.75
CA ILE A 56 0.08 6.44 16.74
C ILE A 56 -0.33 5.02 16.34
N SER A 57 -0.65 4.79 15.06
CA SER A 57 -0.99 3.45 14.57
C SER A 57 0.14 2.44 14.84
N GLY A 58 1.38 2.81 14.57
CA GLY A 58 2.56 2.00 14.89
C GLY A 58 2.77 1.80 16.39
N ALA A 59 2.68 2.87 17.18
CA ALA A 59 2.87 2.82 18.63
C ALA A 59 1.83 1.93 19.33
N VAL A 60 0.55 2.02 18.94
CA VAL A 60 -0.53 1.17 19.48
C VAL A 60 -0.30 -0.28 19.08
N LEU A 61 0.13 -0.57 17.85
CA LEU A 61 0.42 -1.94 17.45
C LEU A 61 1.61 -2.53 18.25
N ALA A 62 2.66 -1.75 18.49
CA ALA A 62 3.81 -2.17 19.27
C ALA A 62 3.39 -2.64 20.68
N VAL A 63 2.53 -1.87 21.35
CA VAL A 63 2.01 -2.25 22.67
C VAL A 63 1.15 -3.51 22.60
N ARG A 64 0.33 -3.68 21.55
CA ARG A 64 -0.43 -4.93 21.35
C ARG A 64 0.47 -6.15 21.12
N LYS A 65 1.64 -5.95 20.53
CA LYS A 65 2.67 -7.00 20.33
C LYS A 65 3.55 -7.22 21.55
N GLY A 66 3.36 -6.48 22.64
CA GLY A 66 4.15 -6.59 23.86
C GLY A 66 5.56 -6.00 23.73
N TYR A 67 5.79 -5.10 22.78
CA TYR A 67 7.05 -4.38 22.67
C TYR A 67 7.20 -3.35 23.79
N ASP A 68 8.43 -3.09 24.19
CA ASP A 68 8.74 -2.06 25.19
C ASP A 68 8.62 -0.64 24.61
N ILE A 69 8.92 0.37 25.43
CA ILE A 69 8.82 1.78 25.01
C ILE A 69 9.77 2.11 23.84
N VAL A 70 10.94 1.46 23.77
CA VAL A 70 11.90 1.67 22.70
C VAL A 70 11.37 1.04 21.41
N GLY A 71 10.86 -0.19 21.48
CA GLY A 71 10.20 -0.86 20.35
C GLY A 71 8.97 -0.10 19.85
N SER A 72 8.19 0.50 20.76
CA SER A 72 7.06 1.37 20.41
C SER A 72 7.52 2.64 19.68
N LEU A 73 8.59 3.29 20.14
CA LEU A 73 9.18 4.45 19.47
C LEU A 73 9.71 4.09 18.08
N LEU A 74 10.47 3.00 17.97
CA LEU A 74 11.04 2.56 16.70
C LEU A 74 9.94 2.21 15.68
N LEU A 75 8.89 1.49 16.11
CA LEU A 75 7.77 1.18 15.23
C LEU A 75 7.00 2.45 14.84
N ALA A 76 6.75 3.36 15.78
CA ALA A 76 6.11 4.64 15.48
C ALA A 76 6.90 5.47 14.47
N LEU A 77 8.23 5.52 14.60
CA LEU A 77 9.13 6.18 13.64
C LEU A 77 9.04 5.51 12.27
N MET A 78 9.22 4.19 12.19
CA MET A 78 9.15 3.45 10.92
C MET A 78 7.83 3.65 10.19
N VAL A 79 6.72 3.61 10.92
CA VAL A 79 5.37 3.75 10.34
C VAL A 79 5.07 5.20 9.97
N GLY A 80 5.41 6.14 10.85
CA GLY A 80 5.18 7.57 10.65
C GLY A 80 5.99 8.16 9.50
N THR A 81 7.27 7.81 9.38
CA THR A 81 8.18 8.45 8.42
C THR A 81 8.53 7.57 7.23
N GLY A 82 8.41 6.24 7.31
CA GLY A 82 8.93 5.33 6.30
C GLY A 82 8.36 5.55 4.89
N GLY A 83 7.05 5.77 4.77
CA GLY A 83 6.43 6.12 3.49
C GLY A 83 6.96 7.44 2.91
N GLY A 84 7.14 8.46 3.76
CA GLY A 84 7.70 9.76 3.38
C GLY A 84 9.18 9.68 3.01
N VAL A 85 9.97 8.84 3.69
CA VAL A 85 11.38 8.60 3.35
C VAL A 85 11.49 7.96 1.96
N VAL A 86 10.69 6.93 1.68
CA VAL A 86 10.66 6.30 0.34
C VAL A 86 10.27 7.33 -0.73
N ARG A 87 9.24 8.15 -0.47
CA ARG A 87 8.83 9.25 -1.36
C ARG A 87 9.99 10.21 -1.64
N ASP A 88 10.61 10.72 -0.58
CA ASP A 88 11.64 11.75 -0.67
C ASP A 88 12.88 11.25 -1.43
N LEU A 89 13.24 9.97 -1.25
CA LEU A 89 14.31 9.33 -2.01
C LEU A 89 13.97 9.21 -3.51
N VAL A 90 12.72 8.87 -3.85
CA VAL A 90 12.29 8.73 -5.25
C VAL A 90 12.22 10.08 -5.98
N VAL A 91 11.79 11.15 -5.30
CA VAL A 91 11.79 12.50 -5.88
C VAL A 91 13.19 13.15 -5.89
N GLY A 92 14.22 12.45 -5.42
CA GLY A 92 15.60 12.93 -5.47
C GLY A 92 15.92 14.03 -4.47
N ARG A 93 15.27 14.05 -3.30
CA ARG A 93 15.60 15.00 -2.23
C ARG A 93 16.94 14.61 -1.59
N ASP A 94 17.88 15.56 -1.48
CA ASP A 94 19.23 15.31 -0.92
C ASP A 94 19.20 14.68 0.47
N VAL A 95 18.35 15.24 1.35
CA VAL A 95 18.08 14.72 2.69
C VAL A 95 16.57 14.59 2.86
N PRO A 96 16.04 13.38 3.12
CA PRO A 96 14.62 13.20 3.40
C PRO A 96 14.15 14.07 4.56
N ALA A 97 12.93 14.59 4.49
CA ALA A 97 12.37 15.51 5.49
C ALA A 97 12.40 14.94 6.91
N ALA A 98 12.32 13.60 7.03
CA ALA A 98 12.43 12.87 8.29
C ALA A 98 13.75 13.09 9.05
N PHE A 99 14.82 13.45 8.33
CA PHE A 99 16.16 13.69 8.89
C PHE A 99 16.56 15.17 8.94
N ASP A 100 15.80 16.03 8.26
CA ASP A 100 16.06 17.46 8.17
C ASP A 100 15.19 18.27 9.15
N ASN A 101 13.95 17.83 9.37
CA ASN A 101 13.01 18.51 10.25
C ASN A 101 12.75 17.71 11.55
N PRO A 102 13.08 18.25 12.73
CA PRO A 102 12.97 17.52 14.01
C PRO A 102 11.54 17.13 14.38
N TRP A 103 10.52 17.81 13.83
CA TRP A 103 9.12 17.46 14.09
C TRP A 103 8.75 16.05 13.61
N TYR A 104 9.43 15.54 12.59
CA TYR A 104 9.25 14.16 12.11
C TYR A 104 9.76 13.11 13.11
N LEU A 105 10.58 13.50 14.10
CA LEU A 105 11.00 12.65 15.22
C LEU A 105 10.20 12.91 16.49
N ILE A 106 9.89 14.19 16.77
CA ILE A 106 9.14 14.60 17.96
C ILE A 106 7.73 14.02 17.94
N LEU A 107 7.03 14.08 16.80
CA LEU A 107 5.64 13.59 16.73
C LEU A 107 5.52 12.08 16.96
N PRO A 108 6.37 11.21 16.38
CA PRO A 108 6.41 9.81 16.76
C PRO A 108 6.76 9.57 18.23
N ALA A 109 7.69 10.34 18.80
CA ALA A 109 8.00 10.24 20.23
C ALA A 109 6.80 10.60 21.12
N VAL A 110 6.07 11.66 20.78
CA VAL A 110 4.83 12.04 21.47
C VAL A 110 3.75 10.96 21.32
N ALA A 111 3.60 10.37 20.13
CA ALA A 111 2.67 9.27 19.89
C ALA A 111 3.00 8.05 20.75
N SER A 112 4.26 7.62 20.80
CA SER A 112 4.70 6.49 21.64
C SER A 112 4.53 6.78 23.13
N LEU A 113 4.82 8.00 23.58
CA LEU A 113 4.60 8.41 24.96
C LEU A 113 3.10 8.39 25.32
N ALA A 114 2.24 8.89 24.44
CA ALA A 114 0.78 8.87 24.63
C ALA A 114 0.25 7.44 24.81
N VAL A 115 0.73 6.49 24.00
CA VAL A 115 0.37 5.08 24.13
C VAL A 115 0.94 4.47 25.42
N PHE A 116 2.19 4.79 25.78
CA PHE A 116 2.82 4.33 27.03
C PHE A 116 2.04 4.76 28.28
N LEU A 117 1.49 5.97 28.28
CA LEU A 117 0.64 6.50 29.35
C LEU A 117 -0.77 5.89 29.40
N ARG A 118 -1.03 4.82 28.64
CA ARG A 118 -2.32 4.10 28.56
C ARG A 118 -3.50 4.98 28.15
N ILE A 119 -3.26 5.94 27.25
CA ILE A 119 -4.35 6.70 26.63
C ILE A 119 -5.25 5.76 25.78
N PHE A 120 -4.73 4.61 25.34
CA PHE A 120 -5.43 3.62 24.51
C PHE A 120 -5.41 2.23 25.16
N ASP A 121 -6.46 1.86 25.91
CA ASP A 121 -6.58 0.56 26.59
C ASP A 121 -7.52 -0.45 25.89
N GLY A 122 -7.12 -1.74 25.87
CA GLY A 122 -7.97 -2.90 25.54
C GLY A 122 -8.30 -3.13 24.06
N GLU A 123 -9.48 -3.68 23.77
CA GLU A 123 -9.99 -3.94 22.39
C GLU A 123 -10.11 -2.66 21.54
N ARG A 124 -10.17 -1.49 22.19
CA ARG A 124 -10.12 -0.18 21.54
C ARG A 124 -8.83 0.02 20.75
N GLY A 125 -7.74 -0.67 21.13
CA GLY A 125 -6.45 -0.59 20.45
C GLY A 125 -6.49 -1.07 18.99
N HIS A 126 -7.20 -2.16 18.68
CA HIS A 126 -7.27 -2.65 17.29
C HIS A 126 -8.04 -1.67 16.38
N HIS A 127 -9.19 -1.19 16.85
CA HIS A 127 -9.96 -0.17 16.14
C HIS A 127 -9.19 1.16 16.03
N ALA A 128 -8.40 1.52 17.05
CA ALA A 128 -7.55 2.70 17.02
C ALA A 128 -6.45 2.59 15.95
N VAL A 129 -5.74 1.45 15.86
CA VAL A 129 -4.73 1.21 14.80
C VAL A 129 -5.33 1.44 13.43
N MET A 130 -6.48 0.84 13.14
CA MET A 130 -7.17 0.96 11.84
C MET A 130 -7.70 2.38 11.58
N ALA A 131 -8.22 3.06 12.60
CA ALA A 131 -8.75 4.42 12.47
C ALA A 131 -7.64 5.43 12.20
N PHE A 132 -6.56 5.39 12.98
CA PHE A 132 -5.42 6.28 12.79
C PHE A 132 -4.67 6.00 11.49
N ASP A 133 -4.54 4.73 11.12
CA ASP A 133 -4.04 4.32 9.82
C ASP A 133 -4.88 4.87 8.67
N ALA A 134 -6.22 4.79 8.76
CA ALA A 134 -7.10 5.33 7.73
C ALA A 134 -6.94 6.85 7.55
N ILE A 135 -6.70 7.59 8.64
CA ILE A 135 -6.44 9.03 8.58
C ILE A 135 -5.08 9.30 7.93
N GLY A 136 -4.02 8.61 8.37
CA GLY A 136 -2.69 8.73 7.78
C GLY A 136 -2.71 8.40 6.27
N LEU A 137 -3.37 7.31 5.89
CA LEU A 137 -3.53 6.87 4.52
C LEU A 137 -4.22 7.93 3.65
N ALA A 138 -5.31 8.51 4.15
CA ALA A 138 -6.07 9.55 3.45
C ALA A 138 -5.24 10.82 3.22
N VAL A 139 -4.40 11.19 4.20
CA VAL A 139 -3.51 12.35 4.09
C VAL A 139 -2.37 12.05 3.11
N TYR A 140 -1.66 10.94 3.28
CA TYR A 140 -0.45 10.64 2.53
C TYR A 140 -0.68 10.33 1.06
N CYS A 141 -1.84 9.78 0.67
CA CYS A 141 -2.11 9.58 -0.76
C CYS A 141 -2.21 10.93 -1.49
N VAL A 142 -2.77 11.96 -0.84
CA VAL A 142 -2.89 13.30 -1.42
C VAL A 142 -1.58 14.08 -1.32
N VAL A 143 -0.96 14.12 -0.13
CA VAL A 143 0.31 14.83 0.09
C VAL A 143 1.44 14.23 -0.74
N GLY A 144 1.56 12.90 -0.76
CA GLY A 144 2.57 12.21 -1.56
C GLY A 144 2.41 12.46 -3.05
N THR A 145 1.19 12.40 -3.59
CA THR A 145 0.93 12.76 -4.99
C THR A 145 1.23 14.24 -5.26
N ARG A 146 0.84 15.15 -4.36
CA ARG A 146 1.11 16.57 -4.54
C ARG A 146 2.60 16.89 -4.56
N ILE A 147 3.38 16.32 -3.64
CA ILE A 147 4.85 16.47 -3.62
C ILE A 147 5.47 15.90 -4.89
N ALA A 148 5.01 14.73 -5.35
CA ALA A 148 5.50 14.14 -6.59
C ALA A 148 5.21 15.00 -7.83
N LEU A 149 4.01 15.58 -7.93
CA LEU A 149 3.66 16.52 -9.01
C LEU A 149 4.55 17.77 -8.96
N LEU A 150 4.77 18.34 -7.77
CA LEU A 150 5.66 19.50 -7.59
C LEU A 150 7.12 19.19 -7.92
N ALA A 151 7.53 17.93 -7.75
CA ALA A 151 8.84 17.43 -8.19
C ALA A 151 8.92 17.13 -9.70
N GLY A 152 7.89 17.47 -10.47
CA GLY A 152 7.87 17.33 -11.93
C GLY A 152 7.54 15.92 -12.44
N LEU A 153 7.09 14.99 -11.58
CA LEU A 153 6.67 13.67 -12.04
C LEU A 153 5.39 13.76 -12.87
N SER A 154 5.25 12.87 -13.86
CA SER A 154 4.01 12.73 -14.62
C SER A 154 2.83 12.37 -13.70
N PRO A 155 1.58 12.66 -14.08
CA PRO A 155 0.40 12.42 -13.24
C PRO A 155 0.27 10.99 -12.74
N VAL A 156 0.56 10.02 -13.60
CA VAL A 156 0.54 8.60 -13.24
C VAL A 156 1.65 8.28 -12.26
N ALA A 157 2.89 8.71 -12.54
CA ALA A 157 4.01 8.48 -11.65
C ALA A 157 3.77 9.11 -10.27
N ALA A 158 3.18 10.32 -10.24
CA ALA A 158 2.80 11.00 -9.01
C ALA A 158 1.67 10.29 -8.25
N ALA A 159 0.66 9.74 -8.94
CA ALA A 159 -0.38 8.93 -8.32
C ALA A 159 0.20 7.64 -7.71
N VAL A 160 1.08 6.95 -8.44
CA VAL A 160 1.75 5.75 -7.94
C VAL A 160 2.63 6.07 -6.74
N LEU A 161 3.42 7.15 -6.79
CA LEU A 161 4.27 7.53 -5.67
C LEU A 161 3.45 7.97 -4.45
N GLY A 162 2.33 8.67 -4.66
CA GLY A 162 1.38 8.98 -3.58
C GLY A 162 0.77 7.73 -2.95
N LEU A 163 0.41 6.72 -3.75
CA LEU A 163 -0.02 5.43 -3.23
C LEU A 163 1.07 4.77 -2.39
N VAL A 164 2.31 4.68 -2.92
CA VAL A 164 3.46 4.11 -2.21
C VAL A 164 3.72 4.83 -0.89
N THR A 165 3.65 6.16 -0.89
CA THR A 165 3.78 7.00 0.32
C THR A 165 2.72 6.59 1.35
N ALA A 166 1.46 6.48 0.92
CA ALA A 166 0.33 6.16 1.79
C ALA A 166 0.38 4.74 2.37
N VAL A 167 0.71 3.74 1.54
CA VAL A 167 0.71 2.34 2.01
C VAL A 167 2.01 1.94 2.68
N GLY A 168 3.13 2.62 2.39
CA GLY A 168 4.47 2.24 2.81
C GLY A 168 4.62 2.11 4.33
N GLY A 169 4.07 3.07 5.08
CA GLY A 169 4.08 3.03 6.55
C GLY A 169 3.36 1.80 7.11
N GLY A 170 2.15 1.50 6.59
CA GLY A 170 1.39 0.32 6.97
C GLY A 170 2.06 -1.00 6.58
N ILE A 171 2.72 -1.06 5.41
CA ILE A 171 3.50 -2.24 5.02
C ILE A 171 4.66 -2.48 5.99
N LEU A 172 5.45 -1.43 6.30
CA LEU A 172 6.54 -1.53 7.26
C LEU A 172 6.04 -1.96 8.64
N ARG A 173 4.90 -1.39 9.08
CA ARG A 173 4.22 -1.76 10.32
C ARG A 173 3.98 -3.27 10.39
N ASP A 174 3.29 -3.78 9.39
CA ASP A 174 2.76 -5.14 9.40
C ASP A 174 3.91 -6.15 9.25
N VAL A 175 4.90 -5.87 8.40
CA VAL A 175 6.11 -6.71 8.23
C VAL A 175 6.90 -6.81 9.54
N VAL A 176 7.16 -5.69 10.21
CA VAL A 176 7.91 -5.69 11.48
C VAL A 176 7.12 -6.40 12.58
N ALA A 177 5.79 -6.26 12.57
CA ALA A 177 4.90 -6.93 13.51
C ALA A 177 4.68 -8.43 13.23
N GLY A 178 5.25 -8.95 12.14
CA GLY A 178 5.08 -10.34 11.71
C GLY A 178 3.67 -10.67 11.24
N GLU A 179 2.94 -9.69 10.72
CA GLU A 179 1.59 -9.86 10.16
C GLU A 179 1.61 -9.72 8.63
N PRO A 180 0.77 -10.47 7.89
CA PRO A 180 0.58 -10.22 6.47
C PRO A 180 0.11 -8.77 6.25
N PRO A 181 0.79 -7.97 5.41
CA PRO A 181 0.43 -6.57 5.22
C PRO A 181 -1.01 -6.39 4.73
N ALA A 182 -1.74 -5.45 5.35
CA ALA A 182 -3.14 -5.17 5.05
C ALA A 182 -3.39 -4.73 3.59
N VAL A 183 -2.34 -4.27 2.91
CA VAL A 183 -2.38 -3.94 1.48
C VAL A 183 -2.69 -5.15 0.60
N PHE A 184 -2.30 -6.36 1.01
CA PHE A 184 -2.50 -7.59 0.25
C PHE A 184 -3.86 -8.25 0.47
N GLY A 185 -4.69 -7.68 1.34
CA GLY A 185 -6.04 -8.18 1.60
C GLY A 185 -6.36 -8.25 3.09
N GLY A 186 -7.50 -8.89 3.39
CA GLY A 186 -8.06 -8.95 4.74
C GLY A 186 -9.36 -8.17 4.84
N ARG A 187 -9.61 -7.54 6.01
CA ARG A 187 -10.85 -6.79 6.29
C ARG A 187 -10.85 -5.40 5.67
N GLY A 188 -11.78 -5.17 4.73
CA GLY A 188 -12.00 -3.84 4.14
C GLY A 188 -10.96 -3.48 3.07
N TRP A 189 -11.36 -2.69 2.09
CA TRP A 189 -10.50 -2.13 1.06
C TRP A 189 -9.43 -1.20 1.65
N TYR A 190 -8.17 -1.65 1.65
CA TYR A 190 -7.03 -0.85 2.11
C TYR A 190 -6.47 0.03 0.99
N ALA A 191 -5.97 -0.59 -0.09
CA ALA A 191 -5.29 0.13 -1.17
C ALA A 191 -6.26 0.91 -2.09
N LEU A 192 -7.48 0.40 -2.32
CA LEU A 192 -8.41 0.99 -3.30
C LEU A 192 -8.79 2.45 -2.98
N PRO A 193 -9.16 2.83 -1.74
CA PRO A 193 -9.40 4.24 -1.41
C PRO A 193 -8.17 5.11 -1.68
N ALA A 194 -6.97 4.65 -1.34
CA ALA A 194 -5.73 5.39 -1.58
C ALA A 194 -5.42 5.54 -3.08
N ILE A 195 -5.65 4.50 -3.89
CA ILE A 195 -5.53 4.57 -5.36
C ILE A 195 -6.48 5.63 -5.93
N LEU A 196 -7.75 5.62 -5.51
CA LEU A 196 -8.74 6.61 -5.94
C LEU A 196 -8.35 8.02 -5.51
N GLY A 197 -7.87 8.19 -4.28
CA GLY A 197 -7.40 9.47 -3.76
C GLY A 197 -6.20 10.01 -4.52
N ALA A 198 -5.17 9.19 -4.71
CA ALA A 198 -3.97 9.56 -5.45
C ALA A 198 -4.27 9.88 -6.92
N GLY A 199 -5.08 9.04 -7.58
CA GLY A 199 -5.52 9.26 -8.96
C GLY A 199 -6.35 10.53 -9.13
N THR A 200 -7.28 10.80 -8.21
CA THR A 200 -8.08 12.04 -8.21
C THR A 200 -7.20 13.26 -7.97
N THR A 201 -6.25 13.18 -7.04
CA THR A 201 -5.29 14.26 -6.77
C THR A 201 -4.44 14.56 -8.02
N ALA A 202 -3.94 13.51 -8.70
CA ALA A 202 -3.19 13.66 -9.95
C ALA A 202 -4.03 14.31 -11.06
N ALA A 203 -5.29 13.88 -11.22
CA ALA A 203 -6.21 14.44 -12.21
C ALA A 203 -6.54 15.93 -11.92
N LEU A 204 -6.76 16.28 -10.66
CA LEU A 204 -6.98 17.67 -10.24
C LEU A 204 -5.74 18.54 -10.46
N GLY A 205 -4.55 17.97 -10.26
CA GLY A 205 -3.28 18.63 -10.56
C GLY A 205 -3.12 18.94 -12.05
N GLN A 206 -3.49 17.99 -12.91
CA GLN A 206 -3.49 18.21 -14.37
C GLN A 206 -4.53 19.20 -14.86
N ALA A 207 -5.67 19.27 -14.19
CA ALA A 207 -6.71 20.24 -14.49
C ALA A 207 -6.45 21.62 -13.86
N GLU A 208 -5.31 21.82 -13.20
CA GLU A 208 -4.89 23.09 -12.56
C GLU A 208 -5.89 23.63 -11.52
N VAL A 209 -6.69 22.74 -10.94
CA VAL A 209 -7.66 23.05 -9.89
C VAL A 209 -7.25 22.52 -8.52
N LEU A 210 -6.06 21.93 -8.40
CA LEU A 210 -5.53 21.38 -7.15
C LEU A 210 -5.13 22.50 -6.18
N ASN A 211 -5.99 22.72 -5.19
CA ASN A 211 -5.83 23.70 -4.11
C ASN A 211 -6.15 23.08 -2.74
N PRO A 212 -5.92 23.78 -1.60
CA PRO A 212 -6.15 23.23 -0.27
C PRO A 212 -7.56 22.67 -0.03
N LEU A 213 -8.59 23.31 -0.60
CA LEU A 213 -9.98 22.84 -0.47
C LEU A 213 -10.20 21.53 -1.22
N THR A 214 -9.72 21.43 -2.46
CA THR A 214 -9.82 20.18 -3.23
C THR A 214 -8.99 19.05 -2.61
N SER A 215 -7.80 19.35 -2.09
CA SER A 215 -6.98 18.38 -1.34
C SER A 215 -7.72 17.86 -0.11
N ALA A 216 -8.31 18.76 0.68
CA ALA A 216 -9.11 18.37 1.85
C ALA A 216 -10.33 17.54 1.45
N ALA A 217 -11.02 17.88 0.37
CA ALA A 217 -12.17 17.12 -0.13
C ALA A 217 -11.77 15.68 -0.52
N VAL A 218 -10.63 15.50 -1.20
CA VAL A 218 -10.11 14.17 -1.54
C VAL A 218 -9.72 13.40 -0.29
N MET A 219 -9.02 14.02 0.67
CA MET A 219 -8.68 13.36 1.95
C MET A 219 -9.94 12.88 2.69
N VAL A 220 -10.98 13.72 2.76
CA VAL A 220 -12.25 13.34 3.39
C VAL A 220 -12.92 12.19 2.65
N LEU A 221 -12.94 12.23 1.30
CA LEU A 221 -13.48 11.14 0.49
C LEU A 221 -12.77 9.82 0.77
N VAL A 222 -11.44 9.81 0.77
CA VAL A 222 -10.62 8.62 1.04
C VAL A 222 -10.89 8.09 2.44
N LEU A 223 -10.92 8.97 3.45
CA LEU A 223 -11.20 8.59 4.84
C LEU A 223 -12.59 7.99 4.98
N VAL A 224 -13.62 8.61 4.39
CA VAL A 224 -15.00 8.09 4.41
C VAL A 224 -15.07 6.74 3.74
N LEU A 225 -14.48 6.58 2.55
CA LEU A 225 -14.43 5.30 1.86
C LEU A 225 -13.75 4.22 2.71
N ARG A 226 -12.63 4.56 3.36
CA ARG A 226 -11.90 3.63 4.22
C ARG A 226 -12.71 3.22 5.45
N VAL A 227 -13.33 4.18 6.14
CA VAL A 227 -14.16 3.91 7.33
C VAL A 227 -15.41 3.11 6.97
N VAL A 228 -16.09 3.45 5.88
CA VAL A 228 -17.26 2.69 5.40
C VAL A 228 -16.85 1.28 5.02
N SER A 229 -15.74 1.13 4.30
CA SER A 229 -15.22 -0.16 3.89
C SER A 229 -14.86 -1.06 5.08
N LEU A 230 -14.26 -0.49 6.14
CA LEU A 230 -13.98 -1.20 7.38
C LEU A 230 -15.27 -1.62 8.12
N ARG A 231 -16.28 -0.74 8.19
CA ARG A 231 -17.56 -1.07 8.85
C ARG A 231 -18.40 -2.08 8.09
N ARG A 232 -18.31 -2.09 6.77
CA ARG A 232 -19.06 -2.98 5.88
C ARG A 232 -18.27 -4.23 5.49
N GLU A 233 -17.03 -4.35 5.97
CA GLU A 233 -16.10 -5.45 5.65
C GLU A 233 -15.98 -5.71 4.15
N TRP A 234 -15.91 -4.65 3.34
CA TRP A 234 -15.83 -4.83 1.89
C TRP A 234 -14.56 -5.57 1.50
N LEU A 235 -14.72 -6.67 0.78
CA LEU A 235 -13.61 -7.41 0.20
C LEU A 235 -13.38 -6.92 -1.22
N ALA A 236 -12.11 -6.73 -1.59
CA ALA A 236 -11.78 -6.59 -3.00
C ALA A 236 -11.92 -7.97 -3.66
N PRO A 237 -12.40 -8.05 -4.92
CA PRO A 237 -12.46 -9.33 -5.62
C PRO A 237 -11.06 -9.92 -5.70
N GLY A 238 -10.89 -11.13 -5.13
CA GLY A 238 -9.66 -11.88 -5.25
C GLY A 238 -9.53 -12.47 -6.65
N ALA A 239 -8.29 -12.74 -7.06
CA ALA A 239 -8.07 -13.67 -8.16
C ALA A 239 -8.42 -15.07 -7.64
N GLU A 240 -9.67 -15.49 -7.77
CA GLU A 240 -10.05 -16.89 -7.54
C GLU A 240 -9.30 -17.75 -8.56
N ILE A 241 -8.21 -18.37 -8.12
CA ILE A 241 -7.75 -19.59 -8.77
C ILE A 241 -8.72 -20.65 -8.28
N SER A 242 -9.72 -21.00 -9.09
CA SER A 242 -10.57 -22.15 -8.84
C SER A 242 -9.69 -23.39 -8.70
N GLY A 243 -9.44 -23.82 -7.46
CA GLY A 243 -8.64 -25.00 -7.14
C GLY A 243 -8.41 -25.10 -5.63
N GLU A 244 -8.53 -26.32 -5.09
CA GLU A 244 -8.43 -26.70 -3.68
C GLU A 244 -7.18 -26.15 -2.94
N THR A 245 -6.17 -25.71 -3.70
CA THR A 245 -4.85 -25.22 -3.25
C THR A 245 -4.91 -23.95 -2.38
N GLN A 246 -5.91 -23.07 -2.54
CA GLN A 246 -6.02 -21.87 -1.71
C GLN A 246 -6.62 -22.16 -0.32
N ARG A 247 -7.50 -23.19 -0.21
CA ARG A 247 -8.06 -23.59 1.09
C ARG A 247 -6.97 -24.13 2.03
N GLN A 248 -5.99 -24.86 1.50
CA GLN A 248 -4.82 -25.33 2.25
C GLN A 248 -3.88 -24.18 2.67
N ARG A 249 -3.74 -23.11 1.88
CA ARG A 249 -2.88 -21.96 2.25
C ARG A 249 -3.47 -21.05 3.34
N MET A 250 -4.77 -21.15 3.61
CA MET A 250 -5.47 -20.34 4.61
C MET A 250 -5.74 -21.10 5.90
N ASP A 251 -5.46 -22.42 5.96
CA ASP A 251 -5.48 -23.18 7.21
C ASP A 251 -4.17 -22.91 7.99
N PRO A 252 -4.23 -22.29 9.18
CA PRO A 252 -3.04 -22.04 10.00
C PRO A 252 -2.30 -23.32 10.44
N HIS A 253 -2.93 -24.49 10.29
CA HIS A 253 -2.37 -25.79 10.65
C HIS A 253 -1.79 -26.59 9.48
N ASP A 254 -2.00 -26.15 8.25
CA ASP A 254 -1.40 -26.80 7.08
C ASP A 254 0.00 -26.22 6.83
N GLU A 255 1.04 -27.01 7.09
CA GLU A 255 2.37 -26.69 6.58
C GLU A 255 2.31 -26.68 5.04
N PRO A 256 2.87 -25.66 4.37
CA PRO A 256 2.97 -25.69 2.92
C PRO A 256 3.78 -26.92 2.53
N PRO A 257 3.37 -27.68 1.49
CA PRO A 257 4.15 -28.81 1.04
C PRO A 257 5.51 -28.29 0.57
N VAL A 258 6.54 -28.50 1.39
CA VAL A 258 7.92 -28.31 0.99
C VAL A 258 8.17 -29.41 -0.04
N PRO A 259 8.46 -29.10 -1.31
CA PRO A 259 8.85 -30.12 -2.26
C PRO A 259 10.12 -30.77 -1.69
N ASP A 260 10.04 -32.03 -1.25
CA ASP A 260 11.22 -32.74 -0.79
C ASP A 260 12.14 -32.91 -1.99
N ILE A 261 13.25 -32.18 -1.99
CA ILE A 261 14.29 -32.22 -3.03
C ILE A 261 14.87 -33.65 -3.14
N ARG A 262 14.65 -34.51 -2.14
CA ARG A 262 15.05 -35.93 -2.12
C ARG A 262 14.10 -36.85 -2.90
N ASP A 263 12.91 -36.38 -3.28
CA ASP A 263 11.94 -37.15 -4.09
C ASP A 263 12.10 -36.95 -5.60
N ARG A 264 13.19 -36.30 -6.06
CA ARG A 264 13.67 -36.43 -7.45
C ARG A 264 14.31 -37.82 -7.66
N LYS A 265 13.55 -38.89 -7.44
CA LYS A 265 13.92 -40.23 -7.89
C LYS A 265 13.46 -40.41 -9.34
N GLY A 266 14.42 -40.39 -10.27
CA GLY A 266 14.29 -41.16 -11.51
C GLY A 266 14.33 -40.39 -12.84
N ARG A 267 14.83 -39.15 -12.91
CA ARG A 267 15.12 -38.50 -14.20
C ARG A 267 16.45 -37.75 -14.20
N ASP A 268 17.51 -38.40 -13.76
CA ASP A 268 18.89 -37.98 -14.06
C ASP A 268 19.70 -39.25 -14.40
N GLY A 269 19.34 -39.90 -15.51
CA GLY A 269 20.29 -40.78 -16.21
C GLY A 269 21.32 -39.91 -16.94
N PRO A 270 22.55 -40.40 -17.16
CA PRO A 270 23.55 -39.66 -17.93
C PRO A 270 22.99 -39.29 -19.32
N PRO A 271 23.39 -38.14 -19.90
CA PRO A 271 22.88 -37.70 -21.19
C PRO A 271 23.10 -38.79 -22.25
N ALA A 272 22.07 -39.06 -23.05
CA ALA A 272 22.15 -40.01 -24.15
C ALA A 272 23.28 -39.60 -25.10
N ALA A 273 24.09 -40.59 -25.52
CA ALA A 273 25.13 -40.37 -26.51
C ALA A 273 24.49 -39.92 -27.84
N PRO A 274 25.13 -39.02 -28.61
CA PRO A 274 24.53 -38.49 -29.82
C PRO A 274 24.45 -39.59 -30.89
N GLY A 275 23.22 -39.98 -31.28
CA GLY A 275 23.00 -40.89 -32.41
C GLY A 275 21.77 -41.80 -32.42
N GLU A 276 20.88 -41.77 -31.42
CA GLU A 276 19.70 -42.66 -31.43
C GLU A 276 18.38 -41.88 -31.52
N ASP A 277 17.96 -41.60 -32.76
CA ASP A 277 16.57 -41.24 -33.08
C ASP A 277 15.74 -42.52 -33.27
N GLY A 278 14.69 -42.70 -32.47
CA GLY A 278 13.69 -43.77 -32.62
C GLY A 278 12.26 -43.21 -32.50
N PRO A 279 11.28 -43.66 -33.32
CA PRO A 279 10.06 -42.90 -33.62
C PRO A 279 8.93 -43.08 -32.60
N PRO A 280 7.91 -42.19 -32.59
CA PRO A 280 6.82 -42.24 -31.61
C PRO A 280 5.75 -43.27 -32.03
N ALA A 281 5.14 -43.96 -31.06
CA ALA A 281 3.98 -44.82 -31.29
C ALA A 281 2.74 -44.22 -30.62
N ASN A 282 1.70 -44.09 -31.45
CA ASN A 282 0.40 -43.46 -31.23
C ASN A 282 -0.57 -44.29 -30.36
N GLU A 283 -1.52 -43.54 -29.79
CA GLU A 283 -2.96 -43.75 -29.58
C GLU A 283 -3.57 -45.14 -29.78
N GLU A 284 -4.42 -45.55 -28.82
CA GLU A 284 -5.76 -46.11 -29.10
C GLU A 284 -6.69 -45.99 -27.85
N THR A 285 -7.91 -45.48 -28.07
CA THR A 285 -9.12 -45.50 -27.21
C THR A 285 -10.24 -46.19 -28.04
N PRO A 286 -11.53 -46.37 -27.65
CA PRO A 286 -12.24 -46.34 -26.34
C PRO A 286 -13.34 -47.46 -26.21
N GLY A 287 -14.15 -47.42 -25.13
CA GLY A 287 -15.50 -48.03 -25.04
C GLY A 287 -15.80 -48.59 -23.63
N ALA A 288 -16.66 -48.01 -22.79
CA ALA A 288 -18.10 -47.74 -22.85
C ALA A 288 -18.90 -48.75 -21.99
N ASP A 289 -19.81 -48.16 -21.21
CA ASP A 289 -21.07 -48.67 -20.65
C ASP A 289 -21.19 -49.30 -19.25
N GLU A 290 -21.91 -48.51 -18.43
CA GLU A 290 -23.09 -48.83 -17.61
C GLU A 290 -22.92 -49.72 -16.37
N ASP A 291 -22.97 -49.16 -15.15
CA ASP A 291 -24.13 -48.70 -14.36
C ASP A 291 -24.66 -49.79 -13.38
N VAL A 292 -25.30 -49.33 -12.31
CA VAL A 292 -26.01 -50.06 -11.24
C VAL A 292 -25.24 -50.31 -9.94
N THR A 293 -25.38 -49.34 -9.03
CA THR A 293 -25.35 -49.49 -7.55
C THR A 293 -26.68 -50.10 -7.04
N PRO A 294 -26.98 -50.26 -5.73
CA PRO A 294 -26.18 -50.54 -4.52
C PRO A 294 -26.76 -51.71 -3.68
N ARG A 295 -26.07 -52.16 -2.61
CA ARG A 295 -26.61 -52.41 -1.23
C ARG A 295 -25.71 -53.32 -0.38
N GLY A 296 -25.56 -52.97 0.89
CA GLY A 296 -25.49 -53.94 2.00
C GLY A 296 -24.18 -54.01 2.79
N THR A 297 -24.13 -53.30 3.92
CA THR A 297 -23.28 -53.53 5.10
C THR A 297 -23.66 -54.85 5.83
N PRO A 298 -23.05 -55.21 6.98
CA PRO A 298 -21.66 -55.57 7.26
C PRO A 298 -21.56 -56.98 7.93
N GLY A 299 -20.36 -57.53 8.03
CA GLY A 299 -20.06 -58.74 8.81
C GLY A 299 -18.57 -58.96 8.93
#